data_AF-A0A5S5DY82-F1
#
_entry.id   AF-A0A5S5DY82-F1
#
_cell.length_a   1.000
_cell.length_b   1.000
_cell.length_c   1.000
_cell.angle_alpha   90.00
_cell.angle_beta   90.00
_cell.angle_gamma   90.00
#
_symmetry.space_group_name_H-M   'P 1'
#
loop_
_entity.id
_entity.type
_entity.pdbx_description
1 polymer ?
#
loop_
_entity_poly.entity_id
_entity_poly.type
_entity_poly.pdbx_seq_one_letter_code
_entity_poly.pdbx_strand_id
1 'polypeptide(L)'
;MKTPYKNIYNVLKINRFIVLTVVAAALLTSIISIVMVVKLHKESVNNAFVVNGDGQVIPLKMISQLENLSVEALAHLDLFHTYFYNIDASNYEKNLERALWLGNSSVDALYRQKKADGVYNRLLQYSLVQKVLSIDSKIDTQSEPYRFETKTIFEINRGSIVDTYELTTTGNIIHVNRNFPKNTHGLLITNFFENTLRKTEDYNDENRKE
;
A
#
# COMPACT_ATOMS: atom_id res chain seq x y z
N MET A 1 57.75 -29.03 -65.88
CA MET A 1 57.04 -28.94 -64.58
C MET A 1 55.60 -29.38 -64.83
N LYS A 2 55.23 -30.62 -64.50
CA LYS A 2 53.88 -31.17 -64.79
C LYS A 2 52.94 -30.80 -63.63
N THR A 3 51.93 -29.99 -63.90
CA THR A 3 50.87 -29.67 -62.91
C THR A 3 50.09 -30.94 -62.59
N PRO A 4 49.98 -31.37 -61.32
CA PRO A 4 49.24 -32.57 -60.97
C PRO A 4 47.75 -32.27 -61.11
N TYR A 5 47.09 -32.87 -62.11
CA TYR A 5 45.63 -32.89 -62.19
C TYR A 5 45.09 -33.66 -60.97
N LYS A 6 44.70 -32.93 -59.91
CA LYS A 6 43.88 -33.51 -58.85
C LYS A 6 42.58 -34.00 -59.47
N ASN A 7 42.24 -35.26 -59.24
CA ASN A 7 41.03 -35.89 -59.73
C ASN A 7 39.81 -34.99 -59.39
N ILE A 8 39.13 -34.48 -60.41
CA ILE A 8 38.04 -33.48 -60.29
C ILE A 8 36.96 -33.99 -59.32
N TYR A 9 36.72 -35.31 -59.29
CA TYR A 9 35.79 -35.96 -58.37
C TYR A 9 36.21 -35.84 -56.90
N ASN A 10 37.51 -35.90 -56.59
CA ASN A 10 38.02 -35.70 -55.23
C ASN A 10 37.87 -34.24 -54.77
N VAL A 11 38.09 -33.28 -55.67
CA VAL A 11 37.90 -31.85 -55.36
C VAL A 11 36.41 -31.54 -55.10
N LEU A 12 35.50 -32.09 -55.93
CA LEU A 12 34.06 -31.97 -55.74
C LEU A 12 33.58 -32.61 -54.42
N LYS A 13 34.12 -33.78 -54.06
CA LYS A 13 33.78 -34.48 -52.80
C LYS A 13 34.23 -33.68 -51.57
N ILE A 14 35.43 -33.09 -51.62
CA ILE A 14 35.96 -32.23 -50.56
C ILE A 14 35.11 -30.94 -50.45
N ASN A 15 34.79 -30.30 -51.57
CA ASN A 15 33.92 -29.11 -51.57
C ASN A 15 32.53 -29.41 -50.99
N ARG A 16 31.94 -30.57 -51.33
CA ARG A 16 30.65 -31.00 -50.76
C ARG A 16 30.73 -31.18 -49.23
N PHE A 17 31.82 -31.76 -48.73
CA PHE A 17 32.03 -31.93 -47.29
C PHE A 17 32.22 -30.60 -46.56
N ILE A 18 32.97 -29.67 -47.16
CA ILE A 18 33.16 -28.32 -46.62
C ILE A 18 31.82 -27.58 -46.56
N VAL A 19 31.05 -27.58 -47.66
CA VAL A 19 29.73 -26.92 -47.70
C VAL A 19 28.79 -27.51 -46.65
N LEU A 20 28.74 -28.83 -46.51
CA LEU A 20 27.85 -29.48 -45.53
C LEU A 20 28.24 -29.15 -44.08
N THR A 21 29.54 -29.09 -43.79
CA THR A 21 30.05 -28.68 -42.47
C THR A 21 29.72 -27.22 -42.16
N VAL A 22 29.86 -26.32 -43.15
CA VAL A 22 29.55 -24.90 -42.98
C VAL A 22 28.05 -24.68 -42.75
N VAL A 23 27.19 -25.39 -43.48
CA VAL A 23 25.73 -25.32 -43.30
C VAL A 23 25.33 -25.85 -41.91
N ALA A 24 25.93 -26.95 -41.46
CA ALA A 24 25.68 -27.50 -40.13
C ALA A 24 26.11 -26.53 -39.00
N ALA A 25 27.27 -25.89 -39.15
CA ALA A 25 27.76 -24.89 -38.19
C ALA A 25 26.87 -23.63 -38.16
N ALA A 26 26.38 -23.17 -39.32
CA ALA A 26 25.46 -22.05 -39.41
C ALA A 26 24.10 -22.35 -38.74
N LEU A 27 23.58 -23.57 -38.91
CA LEU A 27 22.36 -24.01 -38.22
C LEU A 27 22.57 -24.09 -36.70
N LEU A 28 23.69 -24.65 -36.25
CA LEU A 28 24.00 -24.76 -34.82
C LEU A 28 24.12 -23.39 -34.13
N THR A 29 24.85 -22.47 -34.76
CA THR A 29 25.02 -21.10 -34.24
C THR A 29 23.69 -20.33 -34.18
N SER A 30 22.81 -20.52 -35.16
CA SER A 30 21.47 -19.93 -35.17
C SER A 30 20.60 -20.46 -34.03
N ILE A 31 20.62 -21.78 -33.77
CA ILE A 31 19.87 -22.41 -32.68
C ILE A 31 20.39 -21.92 -31.32
N ILE A 32 21.72 -21.89 -31.13
CA ILE A 32 22.34 -21.38 -29.90
C ILE A 32 21.96 -19.91 -29.67
N SER A 33 21.98 -19.09 -30.73
CA SER A 33 21.58 -17.68 -30.64
C SER A 33 20.12 -17.54 -30.19
N ILE A 34 19.19 -18.29 -30.78
CA ILE A 34 17.77 -18.24 -30.38
C ILE A 34 17.59 -18.70 -28.93
N VAL A 35 18.23 -19.79 -28.51
CA VAL A 35 18.16 -20.27 -27.12
C VAL A 35 18.76 -19.24 -26.17
N MET A 36 19.86 -18.59 -26.54
CA MET A 36 20.50 -17.55 -25.76
C MET A 36 19.64 -16.29 -25.68
N VAL A 37 18.98 -15.87 -26.76
CA VAL A 37 18.04 -14.74 -26.77
C VAL A 37 16.80 -15.05 -25.94
N VAL A 38 16.26 -16.27 -25.99
CA VAL A 38 15.13 -16.66 -25.14
C VAL A 38 15.55 -16.74 -23.67
N LYS A 39 16.75 -17.25 -23.38
CA LYS A 39 17.32 -17.23 -22.02
C LYS A 39 17.53 -15.80 -21.55
N LEU A 40 18.17 -14.95 -22.35
CA LEU A 40 18.38 -13.52 -22.07
C LEU A 40 17.08 -12.76 -21.98
N HIS A 41 16.04 -13.10 -22.73
CA HIS A 41 14.74 -12.45 -22.62
C HIS A 41 14.00 -12.92 -21.37
N LYS A 42 14.04 -14.21 -21.02
CA LYS A 42 13.51 -14.70 -19.74
C LYS A 42 14.28 -14.11 -18.56
N GLU A 43 15.60 -14.06 -18.67
CA GLU A 43 16.51 -13.52 -17.66
C GLU A 43 16.42 -12.00 -17.60
N SER A 44 16.21 -11.28 -18.69
CA SER A 44 16.04 -9.82 -18.72
C SER A 44 14.62 -9.40 -18.36
N VAL A 45 13.57 -10.16 -18.70
CA VAL A 45 12.23 -9.94 -18.12
C VAL A 45 12.25 -10.20 -16.61
N ASN A 46 13.11 -11.12 -16.13
CA ASN A 46 13.32 -11.35 -14.69
C ASN A 46 14.37 -10.40 -14.03
N ASN A 47 15.36 -9.88 -14.77
CA ASN A 47 16.54 -9.14 -14.27
C ASN A 47 16.65 -7.71 -14.82
N ALA A 48 15.71 -7.21 -15.64
CA ALA A 48 15.61 -5.80 -16.02
C ALA A 48 15.01 -5.00 -14.85
N PHE A 49 15.63 -5.11 -13.69
CA PHE A 49 15.32 -4.34 -12.50
C PHE A 49 16.64 -4.00 -11.78
N VAL A 50 17.26 -2.94 -12.29
CA VAL A 50 18.18 -1.98 -11.63
C VAL A 50 19.29 -2.57 -10.73
N VAL A 51 20.52 -2.53 -11.25
CA VAL A 51 21.75 -2.58 -10.46
C VAL A 51 21.85 -1.29 -9.63
N ASN A 52 21.39 -1.33 -8.38
CA ASN A 52 21.90 -0.48 -7.31
C ASN A 52 22.80 -1.37 -6.43
N GLY A 53 23.90 -0.81 -5.93
CA GLY A 53 25.10 -1.50 -5.44
C GLY A 53 25.00 -2.44 -4.22
N ASP A 54 23.82 -2.92 -3.82
CA ASP A 54 23.63 -3.69 -2.56
C ASP A 54 23.01 -5.09 -2.72
N GLY A 55 22.91 -5.62 -3.94
CA GLY A 55 22.81 -7.08 -4.15
C GLY A 55 21.67 -7.83 -3.46
N GLN A 56 20.44 -7.29 -3.38
CA GLN A 56 19.27 -8.03 -2.89
C GLN A 56 18.14 -8.17 -3.93
N VAL A 57 17.56 -9.37 -3.96
CA VAL A 57 16.75 -10.01 -5.02
C VAL A 57 15.23 -9.83 -4.82
N ILE A 58 14.49 -9.65 -5.93
CA ILE A 58 13.05 -9.32 -5.97
C ILE A 58 12.21 -10.60 -6.17
N PRO A 59 11.87 -11.28 -5.07
CA PRO A 59 10.46 -11.48 -4.67
C PRO A 59 10.09 -10.68 -3.42
N LEU A 60 11.10 -10.22 -2.67
CA LEU A 60 10.93 -9.42 -1.46
C LEU A 60 10.37 -8.04 -1.76
N LYS A 61 10.63 -7.44 -2.92
CA LYS A 61 10.27 -6.05 -3.21
C LYS A 61 8.77 -5.81 -3.42
N MET A 62 8.03 -6.73 -4.06
CA MET A 62 6.56 -6.59 -4.18
C MET A 62 5.86 -6.90 -2.86
N ILE A 63 6.31 -7.95 -2.16
CA ILE A 63 5.80 -8.29 -0.83
C ILE A 63 6.08 -7.15 0.15
N SER A 64 7.30 -6.60 0.13
CA SER A 64 7.65 -5.45 0.96
C SER A 64 6.92 -4.17 0.53
N GLN A 65 6.61 -3.97 -0.74
CA GLN A 65 5.78 -2.84 -1.17
C GLN A 65 4.35 -2.94 -0.65
N LEU A 66 3.74 -4.14 -0.69
CA LEU A 66 2.39 -4.37 -0.16
C LEU A 66 2.35 -4.30 1.36
N GLU A 67 3.38 -4.83 2.04
CA GLU A 67 3.56 -4.72 3.49
C GLU A 67 3.81 -3.26 3.92
N ASN A 68 4.61 -2.52 3.16
CA ASN A 68 4.81 -1.09 3.39
C ASN A 68 3.51 -0.31 3.18
N LEU A 69 2.72 -0.65 2.15
CA LEU A 69 1.43 -0.02 1.92
C LEU A 69 0.44 -0.30 3.03
N SER A 70 0.35 -1.54 3.52
CA SER A 70 -0.54 -1.86 4.63
C SER A 70 -0.14 -1.09 5.88
N VAL A 71 1.16 -1.02 6.20
CA VAL A 71 1.69 -0.24 7.34
C VAL A 71 1.42 1.26 7.16
N GLU A 72 1.69 1.84 5.99
CA GLU A 72 1.41 3.25 5.69
C GLU A 72 -0.08 3.57 5.80
N ALA A 73 -0.95 2.67 5.32
CA ALA A 73 -2.39 2.83 5.39
C ALA A 73 -2.93 2.68 6.82
N LEU A 74 -2.42 1.74 7.61
CA LEU A 74 -2.75 1.62 9.03
C LEU A 74 -2.34 2.87 9.80
N ALA A 75 -1.12 3.39 9.56
CA ALA A 75 -0.68 4.66 10.14
C ALA A 75 -1.53 5.85 9.68
N HIS A 76 -1.99 5.85 8.43
CA HIS A 76 -2.90 6.88 7.92
C HIS A 76 -4.26 6.84 8.62
N LEU A 77 -4.82 5.64 8.82
CA LEU A 77 -6.07 5.45 9.54
C LEU A 77 -5.94 5.84 11.01
N ASP A 78 -4.85 5.46 11.68
CA ASP A 78 -4.58 5.86 13.06
C ASP A 78 -4.51 7.39 13.21
N LEU A 79 -3.78 8.05 12.32
CA LEU A 79 -3.67 9.51 12.30
C LEU A 79 -5.03 10.19 12.08
N PHE A 80 -5.80 9.70 11.12
CA PHE A 80 -7.14 10.22 10.84
C PHE A 80 -8.08 10.06 12.03
N HIS A 81 -8.19 8.85 12.59
CA HIS A 81 -9.10 8.59 13.71
C HIS A 81 -8.67 9.36 14.96
N THR A 82 -7.36 9.49 15.20
CA THR A 82 -6.84 10.34 16.27
C THR A 82 -7.28 11.79 16.07
N TYR A 83 -7.06 12.37 14.89
CA TYR A 83 -7.46 13.76 14.65
C TYR A 83 -8.97 13.97 14.64
N PHE A 84 -9.76 13.00 14.20
CA PHE A 84 -11.20 13.17 14.11
C PHE A 84 -11.92 12.93 15.45
N TYR A 85 -11.44 11.97 16.26
CA TYR A 85 -12.12 11.53 17.48
C TYR A 85 -11.37 11.86 18.78
N ASN A 86 -10.07 12.18 18.77
CA ASN A 86 -9.35 12.63 19.96
C ASN A 86 -9.43 14.16 20.06
N ILE A 87 -10.54 14.65 20.59
CA ILE A 87 -10.88 16.08 20.57
C ILE A 87 -11.37 16.58 21.93
N ASP A 88 -10.96 17.81 22.24
CA ASP A 88 -11.41 18.59 23.39
C ASP A 88 -11.57 20.07 23.00
N ALA A 89 -12.03 20.89 23.93
CA ALA A 89 -12.30 22.31 23.66
C ALA A 89 -11.07 23.11 23.18
N SER A 90 -9.84 22.65 23.48
CA SER A 90 -8.59 23.34 23.12
C SER A 90 -8.07 22.98 21.73
N ASN A 91 -8.32 21.76 21.26
CA ASN A 91 -7.68 21.23 20.05
C ASN A 91 -8.64 20.90 18.90
N TYR A 92 -9.96 20.90 19.13
CA TYR A 92 -10.93 20.37 18.17
C TYR A 92 -10.82 21.00 16.77
N GLU A 93 -10.65 22.32 16.65
CA GLU A 93 -10.59 23.01 15.35
C GLU A 93 -9.38 22.55 14.53
N LYS A 94 -8.21 22.55 15.16
CA LYS A 94 -6.94 22.20 14.52
C LYS A 94 -6.90 20.72 14.16
N ASN A 95 -7.41 19.86 15.04
CA ASN A 95 -7.47 18.42 14.79
C ASN A 95 -8.45 18.11 13.65
N LEU A 96 -9.65 18.70 13.64
CA LEU A 96 -10.60 18.49 12.55
C LEU A 96 -10.11 19.05 11.22
N GLU A 97 -9.46 20.21 11.20
CA GLU A 97 -8.83 20.72 9.97
C GLU A 97 -7.85 19.69 9.38
N ARG A 98 -6.99 19.10 10.23
CA ARG A 98 -6.04 18.06 9.80
C ARG A 98 -6.74 16.79 9.33
N ALA A 99 -7.77 16.34 10.04
CA ALA A 99 -8.54 15.16 9.63
C ALA A 99 -9.21 15.36 8.26
N LEU A 100 -9.72 16.56 7.98
CA LEU A 100 -10.35 16.89 6.69
C LEU A 100 -9.35 16.88 5.52
N TRP A 101 -8.04 17.05 5.76
CA TRP A 101 -7.01 16.88 4.72
C TRP A 101 -6.76 15.42 4.34
N LEU A 102 -7.15 14.47 5.19
CA LEU A 102 -6.94 13.04 5.00
C LEU A 102 -8.15 12.33 4.37
N GLY A 103 -9.28 13.03 4.22
CA GLY A 103 -10.52 12.50 3.68
C GLY A 103 -11.08 13.31 2.52
N ASN A 104 -11.97 12.70 1.74
CA ASN A 104 -12.72 13.39 0.70
C ASN A 104 -14.05 13.99 1.22
N SER A 105 -14.96 14.30 0.29
CA SER A 105 -16.29 14.83 0.61
C SER A 105 -17.14 13.96 1.54
N SER A 106 -16.91 12.64 1.66
CA SER A 106 -17.66 11.82 2.63
C SER A 106 -17.30 12.17 4.08
N VAL A 107 -16.03 12.49 4.33
CA VAL A 107 -15.57 12.93 5.66
C VAL A 107 -16.08 14.35 5.96
N ASP A 108 -16.04 15.25 4.97
CA ASP A 108 -16.61 16.60 5.11
C ASP A 108 -18.12 16.56 5.40
N ALA A 109 -18.85 15.67 4.72
CA ALA A 109 -20.27 15.47 4.96
C ALA A 109 -20.55 15.01 6.40
N LEU A 110 -19.78 14.04 6.92
CA LEU A 110 -19.90 13.59 8.31
C LEU A 110 -19.58 14.71 9.30
N TYR A 111 -18.52 15.48 9.07
CA TYR A 111 -18.18 16.64 9.90
C TYR A 111 -19.34 17.65 9.95
N ARG A 112 -19.91 18.00 8.79
CA ARG A 112 -21.06 18.92 8.69
C ARG A 112 -22.29 18.38 9.40
N GLN A 113 -22.56 17.08 9.27
CA GLN A 113 -23.65 16.41 9.97
C GLN A 113 -23.47 16.52 11.49
N LYS A 114 -22.32 16.12 12.04
CA LYS A 114 -22.03 16.23 13.48
C LYS A 114 -22.11 17.66 14.00
N LYS A 115 -21.71 18.63 13.17
CA LYS A 115 -21.84 20.06 13.47
C LYS A 115 -23.30 20.50 13.54
N ALA A 116 -24.13 20.08 12.58
CA ALA A 116 -25.57 20.36 12.57
C ALA A 116 -26.29 19.69 13.77
N ASP A 117 -25.87 18.48 14.14
CA ASP A 117 -26.38 17.74 15.30
C ASP A 117 -25.90 18.32 16.64
N GLY A 118 -25.09 19.37 16.61
CA GLY A 118 -24.59 20.09 17.79
C GLY A 118 -23.55 19.34 18.61
N VAL A 119 -22.90 18.31 18.05
CA VAL A 119 -21.88 17.51 18.76
C VAL A 119 -20.75 18.41 19.27
N TYR A 120 -20.19 19.25 18.40
CA TYR A 120 -19.08 20.15 18.76
C TYR A 120 -19.53 21.28 19.69
N ASN A 121 -20.78 21.76 19.55
CA ASN A 121 -21.33 22.76 20.47
C ASN A 121 -21.42 22.21 21.89
N ARG A 122 -21.87 20.95 22.06
CA ARG A 122 -21.90 20.28 23.36
C ARG A 122 -20.51 20.03 23.92
N LEU A 123 -19.55 19.66 23.06
CA LEU A 123 -18.15 19.47 23.44
C LEU A 123 -17.57 20.75 24.07
N LEU A 124 -17.85 21.92 23.49
CA LEU A 124 -17.44 23.21 24.05
C LEU A 124 -18.23 23.60 25.29
N GLN A 125 -19.57 23.55 25.22
CA GLN A 125 -20.46 24.02 26.29
C GLN A 125 -20.26 23.23 27.59
N TYR A 126 -20.07 21.92 27.51
CA TYR A 126 -19.89 21.05 28.66
C TYR A 126 -18.42 20.70 28.92
N SER A 127 -17.48 21.32 28.18
CA SER A 127 -16.04 21.03 28.28
C SER A 127 -15.74 19.53 28.24
N LEU A 128 -16.38 18.83 27.30
CA LEU A 128 -16.22 17.38 27.15
C LEU A 128 -14.82 17.08 26.63
N VAL A 129 -14.18 16.07 27.22
CA VAL A 129 -12.91 15.54 26.70
C VAL A 129 -13.20 14.18 26.08
N GLN A 130 -13.12 14.10 24.75
CA GLN A 130 -13.20 12.85 24.03
C GLN A 130 -11.78 12.33 23.79
N LYS A 131 -11.40 11.30 24.52
CA LYS A 131 -10.04 10.74 24.48
C LYS A 131 -10.06 9.37 23.80
N VAL A 132 -9.33 9.22 22.72
CA VAL A 132 -9.12 7.92 22.07
C VAL A 132 -8.17 7.07 22.94
N LEU A 133 -8.59 5.85 23.26
CA LEU A 133 -7.81 4.88 24.03
C LEU A 133 -7.08 3.91 23.12
N SER A 134 -7.77 3.39 22.09
CA SER A 134 -7.20 2.46 21.13
C SER A 134 -7.87 2.57 19.77
N ILE A 135 -7.09 2.26 18.74
CA ILE A 135 -7.52 2.23 17.34
C ILE A 135 -7.02 0.92 16.76
N ASP A 136 -7.93 0.00 16.47
CA ASP A 136 -7.64 -1.26 15.79
C ASP A 136 -8.18 -1.18 14.36
N SER A 137 -7.31 -1.22 13.37
CA SER A 137 -7.66 -1.07 11.95
C SER A 137 -7.28 -2.31 11.16
N LYS A 138 -8.17 -2.70 10.25
CA LYS A 138 -7.94 -3.78 9.28
C LYS A 138 -8.12 -3.23 7.88
N ILE A 139 -7.21 -3.60 6.99
CA ILE A 139 -7.23 -3.17 5.59
C ILE A 139 -7.10 -4.37 4.66
N ASP A 140 -7.89 -4.37 3.60
CA ASP A 140 -7.77 -5.31 2.49
C ASP A 140 -6.95 -4.66 1.36
N THR A 141 -5.70 -5.11 1.21
CA THR A 141 -4.76 -4.59 0.21
C THR A 141 -4.81 -5.32 -1.14
N GLN A 142 -5.79 -6.20 -1.35
CA GLN A 142 -5.87 -7.01 -2.59
C GLN A 142 -6.17 -6.20 -3.85
N SER A 143 -7.04 -5.19 -3.75
CA SER A 143 -7.41 -4.34 -4.90
C SER A 143 -7.76 -2.93 -4.48
N GLU A 144 -7.26 -1.93 -5.19
CA GLU A 144 -7.68 -0.54 -5.02
C GLU A 144 -9.08 -0.31 -5.62
N PRO A 145 -10.00 0.40 -4.96
CA PRO A 145 -9.87 1.07 -3.66
C PRO A 145 -9.77 0.09 -2.47
N TYR A 146 -8.79 0.32 -1.59
CA TYR A 146 -8.52 -0.57 -0.45
C TYR A 146 -9.57 -0.40 0.63
N ARG A 147 -10.30 -1.46 0.95
CA ARG A 147 -11.35 -1.40 1.97
C ARG A 147 -10.74 -1.49 3.35
N PHE A 148 -11.27 -0.71 4.28
CA PHE A 148 -10.88 -0.80 5.68
C PHE A 148 -12.07 -0.87 6.62
N GLU A 149 -11.81 -1.45 7.78
CA GLU A 149 -12.66 -1.42 8.96
C GLU A 149 -11.81 -1.00 10.14
N THR A 150 -12.25 0.01 10.89
CA THR A 150 -11.55 0.51 12.07
C THR A 150 -12.47 0.50 13.28
N LYS A 151 -12.00 -0.12 14.36
CA LYS A 151 -12.60 -0.05 15.69
C LYS A 151 -11.85 0.98 16.52
N THR A 152 -12.55 2.01 16.94
CA THR A 152 -12.02 3.06 17.81
C THR A 152 -12.70 2.96 19.17
N ILE A 153 -11.90 2.76 20.22
CA ILE A 153 -12.37 2.84 21.59
C ILE A 153 -11.99 4.21 22.12
N PHE A 154 -12.97 4.96 22.61
CA PHE A 154 -12.75 6.28 23.18
C PHE A 154 -13.62 6.51 24.40
N GLU A 155 -13.15 7.38 25.27
CA GLU A 155 -13.88 7.81 26.46
C GLU A 155 -14.36 9.24 26.30
N ILE A 156 -15.56 9.50 26.82
CA ILE A 156 -16.08 10.85 26.97
C ILE A 156 -16.08 11.16 28.47
N ASN A 157 -15.20 12.07 28.87
CA ASN A 157 -15.17 12.59 30.22
C ASN A 157 -16.04 13.85 30.32
N ARG A 158 -16.99 13.84 31.25
CA ARG A 158 -17.96 14.91 31.54
C ARG A 158 -17.73 15.54 32.92
N GLY A 159 -16.50 15.51 33.41
CA GLY A 159 -16.09 15.96 34.73
C GLY A 159 -16.21 14.86 35.78
N SER A 160 -17.45 14.50 36.14
CA SER A 160 -17.73 13.51 37.19
C SER A 160 -18.00 12.10 36.68
N ILE A 161 -18.30 11.95 35.38
CA ILE A 161 -18.66 10.68 34.73
C ILE A 161 -17.75 10.49 33.53
N VAL A 162 -17.19 9.29 33.42
CA VAL A 162 -16.43 8.83 32.24
C VAL A 162 -17.21 7.68 31.62
N ASP A 163 -17.57 7.83 30.35
CA ASP A 163 -18.26 6.80 29.58
C ASP A 163 -17.36 6.33 28.45
N THR A 164 -17.17 5.02 28.33
CA THR A 164 -16.38 4.41 27.25
C THR A 164 -17.30 3.97 26.11
N TYR A 165 -16.88 4.23 24.88
CA TYR A 165 -17.59 3.86 23.67
C TYR A 165 -16.68 3.10 22.71
N GLU A 166 -17.25 2.11 22.04
CA GLU A 166 -16.69 1.44 20.89
C GLU A 166 -17.41 1.90 19.62
N LEU A 167 -16.64 2.45 18.68
CA LEU A 167 -17.11 2.89 17.38
C LEU A 167 -16.47 2.04 16.29
N THR A 168 -17.29 1.42 15.44
CA THR A 168 -16.81 0.73 14.23
C THR A 168 -17.10 1.59 13.01
N THR A 169 -16.06 1.91 12.25
CA THR A 169 -16.14 2.67 10.99
C THR A 169 -15.63 1.84 9.83
N THR A 170 -16.11 2.15 8.63
CA THR A 170 -15.62 1.53 7.40
C THR A 170 -15.43 2.58 6.33
N GLY A 171 -14.59 2.25 5.35
CA GLY A 171 -14.50 3.04 4.14
C GLY A 171 -13.47 2.46 3.17
N ASN A 172 -13.01 3.33 2.29
CA ASN A 172 -12.06 3.01 1.24
C ASN A 172 -10.85 3.95 1.31
N ILE A 173 -9.67 3.45 0.97
CA ILE A 173 -8.46 4.24 0.79
C ILE A 173 -8.05 4.20 -0.68
N ILE A 174 -7.69 5.37 -1.23
CA ILE A 174 -7.13 5.51 -2.56
C ILE A 174 -5.79 6.27 -2.51
N HIS A 175 -4.95 6.07 -3.52
CA HIS A 175 -3.72 6.83 -3.68
C HIS A 175 -3.98 8.24 -4.20
N VAL A 176 -3.25 9.20 -3.64
CA VAL A 176 -3.21 10.60 -4.08
C VAL A 176 -1.78 11.13 -4.04
N ASN A 177 -1.56 12.27 -4.67
CA ASN A 177 -0.26 12.92 -4.62
C ASN A 177 0.08 13.32 -3.17
N ARG A 178 1.26 12.88 -2.70
CA ARG A 178 1.80 13.25 -1.39
C ARG A 178 1.93 14.77 -1.28
N ASN A 179 1.52 15.32 -0.14
CA ASN A 179 1.57 16.75 0.15
C ASN A 179 2.15 16.96 1.55
N PHE A 180 3.37 17.53 1.64
CA PHE A 180 3.96 17.88 2.92
C PHE A 180 3.56 19.32 3.30
N PRO A 181 3.07 19.59 4.52
CA PRO A 181 2.98 18.67 5.68
C PRO A 181 1.61 18.00 5.87
N LYS A 182 0.64 18.20 4.97
CA LYS A 182 -0.79 17.92 5.22
C LYS A 182 -1.21 16.46 5.00
N ASN A 183 -0.62 15.77 4.03
CA ASN A 183 -0.87 14.38 3.69
C ASN A 183 0.43 13.72 3.21
N THR A 184 1.27 13.33 4.17
CA THR A 184 2.60 12.77 3.91
C THR A 184 2.55 11.35 3.34
N HIS A 185 1.49 10.59 3.64
CA HIS A 185 1.32 9.23 3.15
C HIS A 185 0.88 9.20 1.69
N GLY A 186 0.14 10.21 1.22
CA GLY A 186 -0.41 10.22 -0.14
C GLY A 186 -1.58 9.25 -0.29
N LEU A 187 -2.34 9.10 0.80
CA LEU A 187 -3.53 8.27 0.87
C LEU A 187 -4.73 9.17 1.17
N LEU A 188 -5.90 8.81 0.66
CA LEU A 188 -7.13 9.55 0.87
C LEU A 188 -8.27 8.61 1.26
N ILE A 189 -8.92 8.92 2.37
CA ILE A 189 -10.11 8.22 2.84
C ILE A 189 -11.32 8.67 2.03
N THR A 190 -12.06 7.70 1.50
CA THR A 190 -13.26 7.89 0.68
C THR A 190 -14.36 6.95 1.15
N ASN A 191 -15.63 7.31 0.88
CA ASN A 191 -16.79 6.52 1.29
C ASN A 191 -16.75 6.13 2.78
N PHE A 192 -16.48 7.12 3.64
CA PHE A 192 -16.37 6.93 5.08
C PHE A 192 -17.75 6.82 5.73
N PHE A 193 -17.94 5.80 6.56
CA PHE A 193 -19.19 5.54 7.28
C PHE A 193 -18.92 5.16 8.74
N GLU A 194 -19.71 5.74 9.66
CA GLU A 194 -19.83 5.30 11.06
C GLU A 194 -20.93 4.24 11.13
N ASN A 195 -20.59 2.97 11.38
CA ASN A 195 -21.56 1.87 11.29
C ASN A 195 -22.27 1.62 12.62
N THR A 196 -21.49 1.47 13.69
CA THR A 196 -22.03 1.12 15.01
C THR A 196 -21.32 1.90 16.10
N LEU A 197 -22.09 2.48 17.01
CA LEU A 197 -21.61 3.10 18.23
C LEU A 197 -22.23 2.35 19.42
N ARG A 198 -21.40 1.77 20.28
CA ARG A 198 -21.82 1.02 21.46
C ARG A 198 -21.18 1.62 22.69
N LYS A 199 -21.95 1.79 23.76
CA LYS A 199 -21.39 2.10 25.07
C LYS A 199 -20.87 0.81 25.69
N THR A 200 -19.65 0.82 26.19
CA THR A 200 -19.01 -0.33 26.83
C THR A 200 -18.85 -0.02 28.31
N GLU A 201 -19.34 -0.90 29.18
CA GLU A 201 -19.25 -0.73 30.64
C GLU A 201 -17.93 -1.29 31.21
N ASP A 202 -17.24 -2.16 30.47
CA ASP A 202 -16.22 -3.09 31.00
C ASP A 202 -14.75 -2.74 30.70
N TYR A 203 -14.41 -1.66 29.98
CA TYR A 203 -13.00 -1.43 29.59
C TYR A 203 -12.06 -1.12 30.78
N ASN A 204 -12.62 -0.77 31.95
CA ASN A 204 -11.85 -0.37 33.13
C ASN A 204 -11.34 -1.52 34.00
N ASP A 205 -11.82 -2.76 33.84
CA ASP A 205 -11.47 -3.87 34.75
C ASP A 205 -10.29 -4.74 34.29
N GLU A 206 -10.00 -4.81 32.98
CA GLU A 206 -8.93 -5.69 32.48
C GLU A 206 -7.55 -5.00 32.39
N ASN A 207 -7.49 -3.70 32.10
CA ASN A 207 -6.21 -2.98 31.88
C ASN A 207 -5.59 -2.34 33.14
N ARG A 208 -6.18 -2.53 34.34
CA ARG A 208 -5.61 -2.06 35.61
C ARG A 208 -4.70 -3.09 36.31
N LYS A 209 -4.48 -4.26 35.70
CA LYS A 209 -3.73 -5.38 36.29
C LYS A 209 -2.34 -5.64 35.67
N GLU A 210 -1.85 -4.75 34.80
CA GLU A 210 -0.47 -4.77 34.30
C GLU A 210 0.32 -3.55 34.77
#